data_AF-A0A523XPM2-F1
#
_entry.id   AF-A0A523XPM2-F1
#
_cell.length_a   1.000
_cell.length_b   1.000
_cell.length_c   1.000
_cell.angle_alpha   90.00
_cell.angle_beta   90.00
_cell.angle_gamma   90.00
#
_symmetry.space_group_name_H-M   'P 1'
#
loop_
_entity.id
_entity.type
_entity.pdbx_description
1 polymer ?
#
loop_
_entity_poly.entity_id
_entity_poly.type
_entity_poly.pdbx_seq_one_letter_code
_entity_poly.pdbx_strand_id
1 'polypeptide(L)'
;MTGYIENPKTRGSGIICCIPQAERCPMECEECFFQSGRSYLEPLGKNLPNMPTLEEVGHRVVRVNDGGDSGIRFHQVIRDTKKYPLKFYNTSIPQVLDEFPAPVVLTVNPGERTDKHFYRVETEENLKKLMFVRARVNTWNGPLVDKIVEWYSAKKIPIVLTFMAYYKQPIPELYQRNYIYRIRTSNPYWAITTETWDLIMRLYAHNKWVHSCGKIEGEEGTTLCRFCGNCLREFYATMERMKGD
;
A
#
# COMPACT_ATOMS: atom_id res chain seq x y z
N MET A 1 17.16 22.51 10.09
CA MET A 1 16.20 21.73 9.28
C MET A 1 16.79 20.35 9.10
N THR A 2 16.11 19.33 9.59
CA THR A 2 16.44 17.93 9.30
C THR A 2 16.17 17.67 7.81
N GLY A 3 17.14 17.08 7.11
CA GLY A 3 16.98 16.75 5.69
C GLY A 3 15.93 15.66 5.45
N TYR A 4 15.64 15.35 4.18
CA TYR A 4 14.75 14.26 3.82
C TYR A 4 15.23 12.93 4.42
N ILE A 5 14.30 12.15 4.97
CA ILE A 5 14.59 10.82 5.49
C ILE A 5 13.98 9.77 4.56
N GLU A 6 14.83 8.95 3.95
CA GLU A 6 14.40 7.90 3.03
C GLU A 6 13.76 6.71 3.76
N ASN A 7 12.62 6.22 3.26
CA ASN A 7 12.03 4.98 3.77
C ASN A 7 12.96 3.78 3.45
N PRO A 8 13.44 3.03 4.46
CA PRO A 8 14.29 1.86 4.24
C PRO A 8 13.66 0.80 3.32
N LYS A 9 12.33 0.71 3.29
CA LYS A 9 11.57 -0.24 2.45
C LYS A 9 11.72 0.04 0.96
N THR A 10 11.88 1.30 0.56
CA THR A 10 11.94 1.72 -0.86
C THR A 10 13.37 1.93 -1.36
N ARG A 11 14.37 1.83 -0.49
CA ARG A 11 15.78 1.99 -0.88
C ARG A 11 16.15 1.00 -2.00
N GLY A 12 16.71 1.54 -3.07
CA GLY A 12 17.12 0.78 -4.26
C GLY A 12 15.97 0.22 -5.09
N SER A 13 14.71 0.64 -4.85
CA SER A 13 13.56 0.17 -5.62
C SER A 13 13.11 1.12 -6.72
N GLY A 14 13.83 2.21 -7.00
CA GLY A 14 13.42 3.28 -7.92
C GLY A 14 12.20 4.09 -7.44
N ILE A 15 11.75 3.89 -6.20
CA ILE A 15 10.65 4.64 -5.57
C ILE A 15 11.23 5.51 -4.46
N ILE A 16 10.73 6.73 -4.35
CA ILE A 16 11.00 7.63 -3.23
C ILE A 16 9.67 8.02 -2.57
N CYS A 17 9.58 7.97 -1.25
CA CYS A 17 8.36 8.31 -0.54
C CYS A 17 8.29 9.82 -0.25
N CYS A 18 7.09 10.40 -0.26
CA CYS A 18 6.87 11.74 0.27
C CYS A 18 5.65 11.80 1.18
N ILE A 19 5.71 12.64 2.22
CA ILE A 19 4.62 12.90 3.17
C ILE A 19 4.47 14.42 3.31
N PRO A 20 3.50 15.04 2.63
CA PRO A 20 3.30 16.49 2.60
C PRO A 20 2.64 17.04 3.87
N GLN A 21 1.97 16.22 4.68
CA GLN A 21 1.35 16.70 5.91
C GLN A 21 2.38 16.85 7.04
N ALA A 22 2.36 18.00 7.71
CA ALA A 22 3.18 18.28 8.88
C ALA A 22 2.59 17.72 10.19
N GLU A 23 1.29 17.46 10.20
CA GLU A 23 0.53 17.09 11.40
C GLU A 23 0.15 15.61 11.39
N ARG A 24 -0.16 15.10 12.58
CA ARG A 24 -0.75 13.78 12.76
C ARG A 24 -2.07 13.66 12.01
N CYS A 25 -2.35 12.46 11.51
CA CYS A 25 -3.57 12.18 10.77
C CYS A 25 -4.80 12.31 11.69
N PRO A 26 -5.82 13.12 11.35
CA PRO A 26 -6.96 13.38 12.23
C PRO A 26 -7.86 12.16 12.44
N MET A 27 -7.69 11.09 11.67
CA MET A 27 -8.51 9.88 11.78
C MET A 27 -8.11 8.99 12.97
N GLU A 28 -6.96 9.26 13.60
CA GLU A 28 -6.46 8.57 14.80
C GLU A 28 -6.57 7.03 14.78
N CYS A 29 -6.47 6.43 13.59
CA CYS A 29 -6.67 5.00 13.46
C CYS A 29 -5.56 4.27 14.21
N GLU A 30 -5.93 3.30 15.05
CA GLU A 30 -4.97 2.56 15.90
C GLU A 30 -3.89 1.85 15.07
N GLU A 31 -4.25 1.36 13.89
CA GLU A 31 -3.32 0.70 12.97
C GLU A 31 -2.47 1.67 12.14
N CYS A 32 -2.76 2.99 12.17
CA CYS A 32 -2.07 3.96 11.34
C CYS A 32 -0.58 3.98 11.66
N PHE A 33 0.24 3.84 10.61
CA PHE A 33 1.69 3.83 10.70
C PHE A 33 2.24 5.09 11.41
N PHE A 34 1.56 6.23 11.22
CA PHE A 34 1.89 7.51 11.84
C PHE A 34 1.30 7.75 13.23
N GLN A 35 0.31 6.96 13.67
CA GLN A 35 -0.24 7.13 15.02
C GLN A 35 0.40 6.22 16.04
N SER A 36 0.76 5.03 15.58
CA SER A 36 1.27 3.95 16.41
C SER A 36 2.67 4.13 17.01
N GLY A 37 3.40 5.21 16.69
CA GLY A 37 4.78 5.39 17.17
C GLY A 37 5.82 4.52 16.46
N ARG A 38 5.44 3.88 15.34
CA ARG A 38 6.26 2.86 14.65
C ARG A 38 6.92 3.39 13.38
N SER A 39 6.73 4.68 13.09
CA SER A 39 7.21 5.29 11.87
C SER A 39 8.74 5.36 11.84
N TYR A 40 9.33 5.20 10.65
CA TYR A 40 10.76 5.48 10.45
C TYR A 40 11.09 6.98 10.59
N LEU A 41 10.06 7.81 10.77
CA LEU A 41 10.13 9.25 10.98
C LEU A 41 9.86 9.66 12.44
N GLU A 42 9.82 8.74 13.40
CA GLU A 42 9.70 9.16 14.79
C GLU A 42 10.95 9.96 15.26
N PRO A 43 10.77 11.05 16.04
CA PRO A 43 9.50 11.65 16.44
C PRO A 43 8.86 12.47 15.30
N LEU A 44 7.59 12.20 14.98
CA LEU A 44 6.92 12.82 13.81
C LEU A 44 6.92 14.35 13.81
N GLY A 45 6.75 14.99 14.98
CA GLY A 45 6.73 16.46 15.07
C GLY A 45 8.05 17.14 14.68
N LYS A 46 9.15 16.39 14.53
CA LYS A 46 10.44 16.92 14.06
C LYS A 46 10.75 16.56 12.60
N ASN A 47 10.09 15.53 12.07
CA ASN A 47 10.44 14.91 10.79
C ASN A 47 9.31 15.02 9.75
N LEU A 48 8.17 15.63 10.12
CA LEU A 48 7.10 15.97 9.19
C LEU A 48 7.05 17.49 8.93
N PRO A 49 6.74 17.92 7.69
CA PRO A 49 6.54 17.07 6.52
C PRO A 49 7.86 16.46 6.02
N ASN A 50 7.81 15.24 5.47
CA ASN A 50 8.98 14.56 4.89
C ASN A 50 8.86 14.58 3.36
N MET A 51 9.29 15.69 2.76
CA MET A 51 9.13 15.96 1.32
C MET A 51 10.50 16.08 0.65
N PRO A 52 10.85 15.18 -0.28
CA PRO A 52 12.14 15.28 -0.97
C PRO A 52 12.21 16.51 -1.89
N THR A 53 13.41 17.01 -2.15
CA THR A 53 13.68 17.99 -3.19
C THR A 53 13.60 17.34 -4.58
N LEU A 54 13.51 18.13 -5.64
CA LEU A 54 13.53 17.58 -7.00
C LEU A 54 14.88 16.92 -7.33
N GLU A 55 15.97 17.45 -6.78
CA GLU A 55 17.31 16.86 -6.88
C GLU A 55 17.37 15.49 -6.19
N GLU A 56 16.83 15.38 -4.97
CA GLU A 56 16.75 14.11 -4.25
C GLU A 56 15.87 13.10 -5.00
N VAL A 57 14.77 13.54 -5.62
CA VAL A 57 13.91 12.66 -6.43
C VAL A 57 14.66 12.11 -7.64
N GLY A 58 15.37 12.97 -8.38
CA GLY A 58 16.04 12.60 -9.64
C GLY A 58 15.04 11.98 -10.63
N HIS A 59 15.32 10.75 -11.07
CA HIS A 59 14.46 10.00 -12.01
C HIS A 59 13.48 9.01 -11.33
N ARG A 60 13.38 9.03 -10.01
CA ARG A 60 12.57 8.08 -9.24
C ARG A 60 11.08 8.42 -9.29
N VAL A 61 10.25 7.41 -9.11
CA VAL A 61 8.80 7.59 -8.96
C VAL A 61 8.48 7.96 -7.52
N VAL A 62 7.72 9.03 -7.32
CA VAL A 62 7.30 9.50 -6.00
C VAL A 62 6.04 8.77 -5.54
N ARG A 63 6.14 8.03 -4.44
CA ARG A 63 4.98 7.48 -3.73
C ARG A 63 4.46 8.51 -2.72
N VAL A 64 3.27 9.04 -2.98
CA VAL A 64 2.66 10.08 -2.16
C VAL A 64 1.93 9.49 -0.95
N ASN A 65 2.09 10.13 0.21
CA ASN A 65 1.52 9.73 1.51
C ASN A 65 1.86 8.29 1.88
N ASP A 66 3.14 7.96 1.87
CA ASP A 66 3.59 6.65 2.32
C ASP A 66 3.15 6.39 3.77
N GLY A 67 2.35 5.35 4.01
CA GLY A 67 1.81 5.05 5.34
C GLY A 67 0.56 5.85 5.74
N GLY A 68 0.12 6.81 4.91
CA GLY A 68 -1.09 7.61 5.11
C GLY A 68 -2.06 7.44 3.94
N ASP A 69 -3.22 8.10 3.99
CA ASP A 69 -4.21 8.08 2.91
C ASP A 69 -4.13 9.40 2.11
N SER A 70 -3.96 9.34 0.79
CA SER A 70 -3.94 10.51 -0.09
C SER A 70 -5.29 11.23 -0.22
N GLY A 71 -6.39 10.57 0.11
CA GLY A 71 -7.72 11.19 0.17
C GLY A 71 -7.92 12.05 1.43
N ILE A 72 -7.11 11.85 2.47
CA ILE A 72 -7.15 12.69 3.69
C ILE A 72 -6.37 13.98 3.44
N ARG A 73 -7.02 15.13 3.63
CA ARG A 73 -6.50 16.46 3.26
C ARG A 73 -6.13 16.51 1.77
N PHE A 74 -6.98 15.91 0.92
CA PHE A 74 -6.77 15.74 -0.51
C PHE A 74 -6.21 16.99 -1.22
N HIS A 75 -6.88 18.15 -1.10
CA HIS A 75 -6.43 19.37 -1.77
C HIS A 75 -5.02 19.82 -1.37
N GLN A 76 -4.66 19.67 -0.09
CA GLN A 76 -3.30 19.94 0.39
C GLN A 76 -2.31 18.98 -0.27
N VAL A 77 -2.61 17.67 -0.25
CA VAL A 77 -1.75 16.63 -0.83
C VAL A 77 -1.50 16.90 -2.31
N ILE A 78 -2.55 17.21 -3.09
CA ILE A 78 -2.42 17.51 -4.52
C ILE A 78 -1.56 18.75 -4.75
N ARG A 79 -1.84 19.84 -4.03
CA ARG A 79 -1.09 21.10 -4.16
C ARG A 79 0.40 20.90 -3.87
N ASP A 80 0.72 20.27 -2.74
CA ASP A 80 2.10 20.18 -2.24
C ASP A 80 2.95 19.18 -3.06
N THR A 81 2.31 18.23 -3.74
CA THR A 81 2.97 17.21 -4.59
C THR A 81 2.93 17.53 -6.08
N LYS A 82 2.33 18.67 -6.48
CA LYS A 82 2.23 19.07 -7.89
C LYS A 82 3.58 19.09 -8.60
N LYS A 83 4.64 19.51 -7.89
CA LYS A 83 6.02 19.63 -8.40
C LYS A 83 6.64 18.31 -8.90
N TYR A 84 6.20 17.14 -8.43
CA TYR A 84 6.80 15.86 -8.82
C TYR A 84 6.19 15.34 -10.13
N PRO A 85 6.98 15.14 -11.19
CA PRO A 85 6.45 14.73 -12.49
C PRO A 85 5.98 13.26 -12.48
N LEU A 86 6.78 12.36 -11.90
CA LEU A 86 6.46 10.95 -11.77
C LEU A 86 5.98 10.70 -10.35
N LYS A 87 4.66 10.59 -10.16
CA LYS A 87 4.07 10.34 -8.84
C LYS A 87 2.84 9.47 -8.92
N PHE A 88 2.58 8.73 -7.86
CA PHE A 88 1.30 8.05 -7.66
C PHE A 88 0.80 8.22 -6.24
N TYR A 89 -0.50 8.05 -6.08
CA TYR A 89 -1.20 8.22 -4.82
C TYR A 89 -1.64 6.87 -4.26
N ASN A 90 -1.83 6.77 -2.95
CA ASN A 90 -2.47 5.62 -2.35
C ASN A 90 -3.64 6.04 -1.47
N THR A 91 -4.79 5.42 -1.66
CA THR A 91 -6.00 5.75 -0.91
C THR A 91 -6.80 4.50 -0.54
N SER A 92 -7.68 4.65 0.42
CA SER A 92 -8.74 3.73 0.79
C SER A 92 -10.13 4.37 0.66
N ILE A 93 -10.20 5.59 0.09
CA ILE A 93 -11.39 6.41 -0.10
C ILE A 93 -11.71 6.44 -1.61
N PRO A 94 -12.61 5.58 -2.11
CA PRO A 94 -12.89 5.52 -3.54
C PRO A 94 -13.62 6.76 -4.10
N GLN A 95 -14.25 7.56 -3.24
CA GLN A 95 -15.05 8.72 -3.65
C GLN A 95 -14.22 9.85 -4.29
N VAL A 96 -12.92 9.90 -4.02
CA VAL A 96 -12.01 10.93 -4.55
C VAL A 96 -11.19 10.44 -5.75
N LEU A 97 -11.48 9.24 -6.29
CA LEU A 97 -10.69 8.66 -7.38
C LEU A 97 -10.72 9.53 -8.64
N ASP A 98 -11.87 10.13 -8.97
CA ASP A 98 -12.03 10.96 -10.15
C ASP A 98 -11.16 12.22 -10.11
N GLU A 99 -10.83 12.70 -8.92
CA GLU A 99 -10.10 13.95 -8.71
C GLU A 99 -8.57 13.76 -8.76
N PHE A 100 -8.05 12.54 -8.62
CA PHE A 100 -6.59 12.33 -8.62
C PHE A 100 -5.99 12.62 -10.02
N PRO A 101 -4.90 13.43 -10.10
CA PRO A 101 -4.28 13.80 -11.36
C PRO A 101 -3.21 12.80 -11.84
N ALA A 102 -3.03 11.68 -11.15
CA ALA A 102 -1.98 10.70 -11.43
C ALA A 102 -2.44 9.29 -11.01
N PRO A 103 -1.70 8.23 -11.37
CA PRO A 103 -2.05 6.86 -11.02
C PRO A 103 -2.33 6.65 -9.52
N VAL A 104 -3.24 5.73 -9.20
CA VAL A 104 -3.72 5.50 -7.83
C VAL A 104 -3.66 4.02 -7.45
N VAL A 105 -3.17 3.74 -6.25
CA VAL A 105 -3.36 2.46 -5.57
C VAL A 105 -4.56 2.56 -4.65
N LEU A 106 -5.59 1.74 -4.87
CA LEU A 106 -6.79 1.70 -4.03
C LEU A 106 -6.75 0.49 -3.09
N THR A 107 -6.88 0.71 -1.79
CA THR A 107 -7.16 -0.38 -0.83
C THR A 107 -8.65 -0.63 -0.79
N VAL A 108 -9.08 -1.81 -1.24
CA VAL A 108 -10.51 -2.07 -1.48
C VAL A 108 -11.24 -2.55 -0.23
N ASN A 109 -10.57 -3.18 0.73
CA ASN A 109 -11.14 -3.66 1.98
C ASN A 109 -10.39 -3.09 3.22
N PRO A 110 -10.40 -1.77 3.44
CA PRO A 110 -9.68 -1.14 4.56
C PRO A 110 -10.39 -1.34 5.91
N GLY A 111 -9.62 -1.34 7.00
CA GLY A 111 -10.14 -1.25 8.37
C GLY A 111 -11.18 -2.33 8.69
N GLU A 112 -12.34 -1.91 9.22
CA GLU A 112 -13.45 -2.83 9.56
C GLU A 112 -14.03 -3.61 8.37
N ARG A 113 -13.73 -3.18 7.13
CA ARG A 113 -14.15 -3.89 5.92
C ARG A 113 -13.26 -5.07 5.58
N THR A 114 -12.08 -5.19 6.18
CA THR A 114 -11.05 -6.21 5.85
C THR A 114 -11.64 -7.61 5.69
N ASP A 115 -12.61 -7.98 6.54
CA ASP A 115 -13.22 -9.32 6.55
C ASP A 115 -14.67 -9.34 6.04
N LYS A 116 -15.26 -8.19 5.72
CA LYS A 116 -16.73 -8.05 5.52
C LYS A 116 -17.12 -7.60 4.11
N HIS A 117 -16.39 -6.67 3.52
CA HIS A 117 -16.80 -6.02 2.27
C HIS A 117 -15.61 -5.45 1.51
N PHE A 118 -15.80 -5.16 0.23
CA PHE A 118 -14.80 -4.47 -0.58
C PHE A 118 -15.46 -3.44 -1.49
N TYR A 119 -14.76 -2.33 -1.72
CA TYR A 119 -15.18 -1.33 -2.68
C TYR A 119 -15.08 -1.87 -4.10
N ARG A 120 -16.13 -1.63 -4.90
CA ARG A 120 -16.15 -1.89 -6.33
C ARG A 120 -16.02 -0.56 -7.07
N VAL A 121 -15.03 -0.48 -7.95
CA VAL A 121 -14.89 0.63 -8.88
C VAL A 121 -15.52 0.20 -10.20
N GLU A 122 -16.46 1.01 -10.68
CA GLU A 122 -17.32 0.66 -11.82
C GLU A 122 -17.07 1.54 -13.05
N THR A 123 -16.68 2.80 -12.85
CA THR A 123 -16.46 3.72 -13.98
C THR A 123 -15.15 3.41 -14.68
N GLU A 124 -15.18 3.34 -16.02
CA GLU A 124 -13.99 3.10 -16.85
C GLU A 124 -12.90 4.15 -16.61
N GLU A 125 -13.28 5.40 -16.37
CA GLU A 125 -12.33 6.48 -16.08
C GLU A 125 -11.54 6.23 -14.79
N ASN A 126 -12.23 5.80 -13.72
CA ASN A 126 -11.55 5.44 -12.48
C ASN A 126 -10.71 4.17 -12.65
N LEU A 127 -11.21 3.16 -13.37
CA LEU A 127 -10.46 1.93 -13.65
C LEU A 127 -9.14 2.21 -14.39
N LYS A 128 -9.12 3.16 -15.34
CA LYS A 128 -7.90 3.54 -16.05
C LYS A 128 -6.82 4.11 -15.12
N LYS A 129 -7.21 4.86 -14.09
CA LYS A 129 -6.29 5.48 -13.10
C LYS A 129 -5.74 4.47 -12.08
N LEU A 130 -6.40 3.33 -11.88
CA LEU A 130 -5.98 2.34 -10.87
C LEU A 130 -4.72 1.59 -11.30
N MET A 131 -3.59 1.84 -10.62
CA MET A 131 -2.38 1.05 -10.80
C MET A 131 -2.63 -0.42 -10.52
N PHE A 132 -3.21 -0.66 -9.36
CA PHE A 132 -3.68 -1.94 -8.89
C PHE A 132 -4.58 -1.68 -7.70
N VAL A 133 -5.36 -2.70 -7.36
CA VAL A 133 -6.05 -2.73 -6.07
C VAL A 133 -5.23 -3.48 -5.06
N ARG A 134 -5.16 -2.93 -3.85
CA ARG A 134 -4.57 -3.60 -2.69
C ARG A 134 -5.69 -4.30 -1.91
N ALA A 135 -5.57 -5.60 -1.75
CA ALA A 135 -6.43 -6.39 -0.89
C ALA A 135 -5.70 -6.70 0.42
N ARG A 136 -6.26 -6.34 1.57
CA ARG A 136 -5.80 -6.79 2.88
C ARG A 136 -6.21 -8.26 3.06
N VAL A 137 -5.24 -9.11 3.39
CA VAL A 137 -5.45 -10.57 3.48
C VAL A 137 -5.14 -11.08 4.88
N ASN A 138 -6.07 -11.87 5.39
CA ASN A 138 -5.98 -12.64 6.62
C ASN A 138 -6.25 -14.11 6.28
N THR A 139 -5.94 -15.02 7.18
CA THR A 139 -6.18 -16.45 6.93
C THR A 139 -7.65 -16.87 7.05
N TRP A 140 -8.53 -15.94 7.47
CA TRP A 140 -9.97 -16.17 7.60
C TRP A 140 -10.83 -15.36 6.62
N ASN A 141 -10.25 -14.48 5.79
CA ASN A 141 -11.01 -13.66 4.84
C ASN A 141 -10.93 -14.16 3.39
N GLY A 142 -10.46 -15.39 3.16
CA GLY A 142 -10.33 -16.02 1.84
C GLY A 142 -11.56 -15.83 0.93
N PRO A 143 -12.80 -16.13 1.39
CA PRO A 143 -13.99 -15.94 0.55
C PRO A 143 -14.22 -14.49 0.09
N LEU A 144 -13.76 -13.49 0.84
CA LEU A 144 -13.80 -12.09 0.41
C LEU A 144 -12.69 -11.79 -0.60
N VAL A 145 -11.49 -12.34 -0.37
CA VAL A 145 -10.35 -12.20 -1.29
C VAL A 145 -10.68 -12.79 -2.65
N ASP A 146 -11.33 -13.96 -2.71
CA ASP A 146 -11.77 -14.59 -3.96
C ASP A 146 -12.69 -13.66 -4.76
N LYS A 147 -13.66 -13.02 -4.09
CA LYS A 147 -14.58 -12.04 -4.72
C LYS A 147 -13.86 -10.80 -5.22
N ILE A 148 -12.83 -10.32 -4.50
CA ILE A 148 -12.00 -9.19 -4.94
C ILE A 148 -11.21 -9.60 -6.19
N VAL A 149 -10.56 -10.77 -6.15
CA VAL A 149 -9.75 -11.30 -7.25
C VAL A 149 -10.62 -11.48 -8.48
N GLU A 150 -11.77 -12.13 -8.37
CA GLU A 150 -12.72 -12.34 -9.46
C GLU A 150 -13.12 -11.01 -10.11
N TRP A 151 -13.59 -10.05 -9.30
CA TRP A 151 -14.09 -8.76 -9.78
C TRP A 151 -13.01 -7.96 -10.54
N TYR A 152 -11.84 -7.79 -9.96
CA TYR A 152 -10.80 -6.94 -10.54
C TYR A 152 -10.01 -7.64 -11.65
N SER A 153 -9.87 -8.96 -11.59
CA SER A 153 -9.22 -9.72 -12.68
C SER A 153 -10.08 -9.71 -13.95
N ALA A 154 -11.41 -9.79 -13.82
CA ALA A 154 -12.33 -9.65 -14.95
C ALA A 154 -12.19 -8.29 -15.66
N LYS A 155 -11.80 -7.25 -14.91
CA LYS A 155 -11.51 -5.90 -15.40
C LYS A 155 -10.05 -5.68 -15.80
N LYS A 156 -9.21 -6.72 -15.77
CA LYS A 156 -7.78 -6.65 -16.08
C LYS A 156 -7.03 -5.62 -15.21
N ILE A 157 -7.48 -5.44 -13.97
CA ILE A 157 -6.82 -4.61 -12.98
C ILE A 157 -5.98 -5.51 -12.07
N PRO A 158 -4.67 -5.27 -11.90
CA PRO A 158 -3.85 -6.07 -11.02
C PRO A 158 -4.33 -5.99 -9.56
N ILE A 159 -4.17 -7.07 -8.83
CA ILE A 159 -4.52 -7.23 -7.43
C ILE A 159 -3.24 -7.54 -6.66
N VAL A 160 -2.89 -6.69 -5.71
CA VAL A 160 -1.75 -6.90 -4.81
C VAL A 160 -2.26 -7.29 -3.43
N LEU A 161 -2.11 -8.57 -3.10
CA LEU A 161 -2.40 -9.13 -1.79
C LEU A 161 -1.38 -8.60 -0.78
N THR A 162 -1.87 -7.96 0.27
CA THR A 162 -1.07 -7.47 1.40
C THR A 162 -1.52 -8.18 2.65
N PHE A 163 -0.67 -9.08 3.15
CA PHE A 163 -0.95 -9.85 4.35
C PHE A 163 -0.87 -8.97 5.59
N MET A 164 -1.82 -9.13 6.49
CA MET A 164 -1.91 -8.30 7.69
C MET A 164 -0.82 -8.63 8.70
N ALA A 165 -0.28 -7.56 9.29
CA ALA A 165 0.58 -7.62 10.46
C ALA A 165 -0.24 -7.22 11.70
N TYR A 166 -0.30 -8.10 12.70
CA TYR A 166 -1.08 -7.87 13.93
C TYR A 166 -0.15 -7.44 15.06
N TYR A 167 -0.41 -6.26 15.62
CA TYR A 167 0.45 -5.70 16.66
C TYR A 167 -0.21 -5.71 18.02
N LYS A 168 -1.51 -5.42 18.05
CA LYS A 168 -2.34 -5.39 19.27
C LYS A 168 -3.60 -6.21 19.12
N GLN A 169 -4.14 -6.27 17.90
CA GLN A 169 -5.36 -6.99 17.59
C GLN A 169 -5.14 -8.49 17.77
N PRO A 170 -6.03 -9.19 18.49
CA PRO A 170 -5.90 -10.62 18.66
C PRO A 170 -6.16 -11.35 17.34
N ILE A 171 -5.31 -12.32 17.04
CA ILE A 171 -5.57 -13.32 16.00
C ILE A 171 -6.53 -14.36 16.60
N PRO A 172 -7.66 -14.69 15.94
CA PRO A 172 -8.56 -15.71 16.47
C PRO A 172 -7.85 -17.05 16.61
N GLU A 173 -8.12 -17.76 17.71
CA GLU A 173 -7.37 -18.95 18.16
C GLU A 173 -7.15 -19.98 17.05
N LEU A 174 -8.20 -20.28 16.27
CA LEU A 174 -8.17 -21.23 15.15
C LEU A 174 -7.09 -20.91 14.10
N TYR A 175 -6.70 -19.65 13.97
CA TYR A 175 -5.78 -19.17 12.94
C TYR A 175 -4.39 -18.86 13.46
N GLN A 176 -4.15 -18.87 14.78
CA GLN A 176 -2.88 -18.46 15.36
C GLN A 176 -1.67 -19.23 14.83
N ARG A 177 -1.84 -20.53 14.55
CA ARG A 177 -0.79 -21.39 13.96
C ARG A 177 -0.26 -20.89 12.61
N ASN A 178 -1.04 -20.07 11.90
CA ASN A 178 -0.68 -19.54 10.60
C ASN A 178 0.16 -18.25 10.70
N TYR A 179 0.48 -17.81 11.91
CA TYR A 179 1.23 -16.59 12.17
C TYR A 179 2.44 -16.87 13.05
N ILE A 180 3.51 -16.14 12.79
CA ILE A 180 4.74 -16.13 13.58
C ILE A 180 4.99 -14.74 14.14
N TYR A 181 5.47 -14.72 15.37
CA TYR A 181 5.90 -13.51 16.03
C TYR A 181 7.22 -13.00 15.45
N ARG A 182 7.27 -11.72 15.10
CA ARG A 182 8.43 -11.04 14.52
C ARG A 182 8.67 -9.72 15.22
N ILE A 183 9.93 -9.28 15.17
CA ILE A 183 10.33 -7.94 15.59
C ILE A 183 10.97 -7.24 14.40
N ARG A 184 10.46 -6.06 14.03
CA ARG A 184 11.07 -5.21 13.01
C ARG A 184 11.67 -3.98 13.68
N THR A 185 13.00 -3.93 13.73
CA THR A 185 13.80 -2.93 14.45
C THR A 185 13.52 -2.93 15.96
N SER A 186 12.33 -2.47 16.36
CA SER A 186 11.84 -2.43 17.74
C SER A 186 10.35 -2.76 17.86
N ASN A 187 9.65 -2.98 16.74
CA ASN A 187 8.21 -3.16 16.72
C ASN A 187 7.85 -4.64 16.66
N PRO A 188 7.29 -5.23 17.71
CA PRO A 188 6.79 -6.58 17.69
C PRO A 188 5.45 -6.68 16.95
N TYR A 189 5.27 -7.75 16.19
CA TYR A 189 4.03 -8.05 15.48
C TYR A 189 3.96 -9.52 15.08
N TRP A 190 2.75 -10.01 14.90
CA TRP A 190 2.49 -11.29 14.26
C TRP A 190 2.37 -11.08 12.75
N ALA A 191 3.16 -11.86 12.00
CA ALA A 191 3.12 -11.91 10.54
C ALA A 191 2.67 -13.30 10.11
N ILE A 192 2.09 -13.42 8.92
CA ILE A 192 1.80 -14.73 8.34
C ILE A 192 3.09 -15.57 8.22
N THR A 193 3.01 -16.89 8.43
CA THR A 193 4.15 -17.79 8.17
C THR A 193 4.41 -17.91 6.66
N THR A 194 5.64 -18.22 6.27
CA THR A 194 6.01 -18.45 4.87
C THR A 194 5.20 -19.60 4.26
N GLU A 195 4.99 -20.69 5.02
CA GLU A 195 4.16 -21.82 4.58
C GLU A 195 2.72 -21.40 4.28
N THR A 196 2.09 -20.65 5.19
CA THR A 196 0.70 -20.21 4.99
C THR A 196 0.60 -19.20 3.86
N TRP A 197 1.57 -18.29 3.75
CA TRP A 197 1.66 -17.36 2.62
C TRP A 197 1.72 -18.10 1.29
N ASP A 198 2.58 -19.11 1.17
CA ASP A 198 2.73 -19.90 -0.04
C ASP A 198 1.45 -20.66 -0.38
N LEU A 199 0.80 -21.27 0.62
CA LEU A 199 -0.49 -21.93 0.43
C LEU A 199 -1.54 -21.00 -0.18
N ILE A 200 -1.68 -19.77 0.34
CA ILE A 200 -2.63 -18.78 -0.17
C ILE A 200 -2.24 -18.31 -1.58
N MET A 201 -0.95 -18.02 -1.81
CA MET A 201 -0.49 -17.57 -3.12
C MET A 201 -0.68 -18.63 -4.21
N ARG A 202 -0.55 -19.93 -3.88
CA ARG A 202 -0.79 -21.04 -4.80
C ARG A 202 -2.23 -21.09 -5.32
N LEU A 203 -3.22 -20.66 -4.53
CA LEU A 203 -4.62 -20.58 -4.96
C LEU A 203 -4.80 -19.68 -6.19
N TYR A 204 -3.91 -18.69 -6.35
CA TYR A 204 -3.97 -17.70 -7.43
C TYR A 204 -2.82 -17.83 -8.44
N ALA A 205 -2.03 -18.91 -8.40
CA ALA A 205 -0.83 -19.08 -9.23
C ALA A 205 -1.12 -19.00 -10.75
N HIS A 206 -2.34 -19.36 -11.17
CA HIS A 206 -2.76 -19.29 -12.57
C HIS A 206 -3.34 -17.93 -12.98
N ASN A 207 -3.59 -17.03 -12.02
CA ASN A 207 -4.11 -15.72 -12.29
C ASN A 207 -3.00 -14.68 -12.39
N LYS A 208 -2.62 -14.33 -13.62
CA LYS A 208 -1.54 -13.36 -13.90
C LYS A 208 -1.74 -11.98 -13.30
N TRP A 209 -2.97 -11.63 -12.89
CA TRP A 209 -3.30 -10.34 -12.29
C TRP A 209 -3.05 -10.31 -10.78
N VAL A 210 -2.82 -11.46 -10.14
CA VAL A 210 -2.65 -11.54 -8.69
C VAL A 210 -1.17 -11.59 -8.31
N HIS A 211 -0.78 -10.71 -7.39
CA HIS A 211 0.58 -10.60 -6.88
C HIS A 211 0.57 -10.44 -5.36
N SER A 212 1.69 -10.71 -4.70
CA SER A 212 1.89 -10.38 -3.29
C SER A 212 2.71 -9.09 -3.13
N CYS A 213 2.42 -8.30 -2.10
CA CYS A 213 3.31 -7.24 -1.64
C CYS A 213 4.47 -7.89 -0.88
N GLY A 214 5.70 -7.66 -1.33
CA GLY A 214 6.85 -8.49 -0.92
C GLY A 214 6.97 -9.72 -1.82
N LYS A 215 8.19 -10.24 -1.97
CA LYS A 215 8.44 -11.42 -2.82
C LYS A 215 7.97 -12.71 -2.13
N ILE A 216 8.24 -12.78 -0.84
CA ILE A 216 7.87 -13.84 0.11
C ILE A 216 7.54 -13.10 1.41
N GLU A 217 6.53 -13.56 2.16
CA GLU A 217 6.22 -13.09 3.51
C GLU A 217 6.56 -14.16 4.56
N GLY A 218 6.56 -13.76 5.83
CA GLY A 218 6.93 -14.65 6.94
C GLY A 218 8.42 -14.73 7.21
N GLU A 219 8.87 -15.88 7.69
CA GLU A 219 10.21 -16.19 8.18
C GLU A 219 11.29 -15.96 7.13
N GLU A 220 11.02 -16.42 5.91
CA GLU A 220 11.94 -16.29 4.76
C GLU A 220 11.71 -14.98 3.98
N GLY A 221 10.70 -14.22 4.40
CA GLY A 221 10.18 -13.09 3.66
C GLY A 221 11.03 -11.82 3.77
N THR A 222 11.05 -11.06 2.68
CA THR A 222 11.60 -9.72 2.62
C THR A 222 10.55 -8.74 2.11
N THR A 223 10.37 -7.66 2.88
CA THR A 223 9.39 -6.62 2.56
C THR A 223 9.97 -5.47 1.74
N LEU A 224 11.25 -5.56 1.32
CA LEU A 224 11.88 -4.49 0.52
C LEU A 224 11.25 -4.42 -0.88
N CYS A 225 10.81 -3.23 -1.29
CA CYS A 225 10.09 -3.01 -2.54
C CYS A 225 10.90 -3.38 -3.78
N ARG A 226 12.24 -3.35 -3.69
CA ARG A 226 13.15 -3.74 -4.79
C ARG A 226 12.99 -5.20 -5.23
N PHE A 227 12.41 -6.05 -4.38
CA PHE A 227 12.27 -7.48 -4.67
C PHE A 227 10.92 -7.87 -5.28
N CYS A 228 9.83 -7.15 -4.99
CA CYS A 228 8.54 -7.42 -5.64
C CYS A 228 8.35 -6.60 -6.92
N GLY A 229 8.83 -5.35 -6.97
CA GLY A 229 8.76 -4.49 -8.16
C GLY A 229 7.35 -4.06 -8.60
N ASN A 230 6.28 -4.57 -7.96
CA ASN A 230 4.89 -4.36 -8.40
C ASN A 230 4.56 -2.88 -8.59
N CYS A 231 4.89 -2.01 -7.62
CA CYS A 231 4.54 -0.59 -7.73
C CYS A 231 5.18 0.11 -8.93
N LEU A 232 6.44 -0.19 -9.27
CA LEU A 232 7.06 0.40 -10.45
C LEU A 232 6.48 -0.18 -11.74
N ARG A 233 6.34 -1.51 -11.82
CA ARG A 233 5.78 -2.19 -12.99
C ARG A 233 4.40 -1.63 -13.33
N GLU A 234 3.51 -1.60 -12.34
CA GLU A 234 2.15 -1.11 -12.54
C GLU A 234 2.07 0.40 -12.72
N PHE A 235 3.02 1.18 -12.19
CA PHE A 235 3.06 2.62 -12.42
C PHE A 235 3.25 2.92 -13.89
N TYR A 236 4.29 2.35 -14.52
CA TYR A 236 4.55 2.57 -15.94
C TYR A 236 3.45 2.00 -16.83
N ALA A 237 2.95 0.79 -16.54
CA ALA A 237 1.83 0.22 -17.28
C ALA A 237 0.56 1.11 -17.21
N THR A 238 0.32 1.75 -16.06
CA THR A 238 -0.82 2.65 -15.87
C THR A 238 -0.61 4.01 -16.53
N MET A 239 0.61 4.55 -16.48
CA MET A 239 0.93 5.78 -17.21
C MET A 239 0.69 5.62 -18.70
N GLU A 240 1.03 4.48 -19.31
CA GLU A 240 0.70 4.19 -20.71
C GLU A 240 -0.81 4.06 -20.92
N ARG A 241 -1.52 3.33 -20.05
CA ARG A 241 -2.98 3.21 -20.13
C ARG A 241 -3.71 4.55 -20.01
N MET A 242 -3.17 5.50 -19.22
CA MET A 242 -3.75 6.82 -19.00
C MET A 242 -3.47 7.81 -20.15
N LYS A 243 -2.44 7.58 -20.98
CA LYS A 243 -2.19 8.44 -22.15
C LYS A 243 -3.24 8.27 -23.25
N GLY A 244 -3.95 7.14 -23.26
CA GLY A 244 -4.81 6.74 -24.37
C GLY A 244 -3.99 6.22 -25.56
N ASP A 245 -4.56 5.29 -26.31
CA ASP A 245 -4.06 4.97 -27.66
C ASP A 245 -4.28 6.17 -28.60
#